data_AF-A0A9W5YWW1-F1
#
_entry.id   AF-A0A9W5YWW1-F1
#
_cell.length_a   1.000
_cell.length_b   1.000
_cell.length_c   1.000
_cell.angle_alpha   90.00
_cell.angle_beta   90.00
_cell.angle_gamma   90.00
#
_symmetry.space_group_name_H-M   'P 1'
#
loop_
_entity.id
_entity.type
_entity.pdbx_description
1 polymer ?
#
loop_
_entity_poly.entity_id
_entity_poly.type
_entity_poly.pdbx_seq_one_letter_code
_entity_poly.pdbx_strand_id
1 'polypeptide(L)'
;MPPPPLTVQYKEANGSKITADIYLPPLLEPTTTTSTGNDTPKKYPVLINIHGGVFMLGHSRMVSMPQVDDCLARSWIVVVPNHRLCPQVNMLEGPITDIRDLLAWIYDGQLDTFLAGTGADAALYQ
;
A
#
# COMPACT_ATOMS: atom_id res chain seq x y z
N MET A 1 14.44 -10.83 1.65
CA MET A 1 13.68 -9.92 0.77
C MET A 1 12.22 -10.27 0.92
N PRO A 2 11.34 -9.29 1.08
CA PRO A 2 9.92 -9.55 1.15
C PRO A 2 9.45 -10.07 -0.21
N PRO A 3 8.37 -10.86 -0.23
CA PRO A 3 7.75 -11.29 -1.48
C PRO A 3 7.34 -10.08 -2.34
N PRO A 4 7.15 -10.28 -3.66
CA PRO A 4 6.72 -9.20 -4.55
C PRO A 4 5.44 -8.54 -4.04
N PRO A 5 5.36 -7.20 -4.04
CA PRO A 5 4.19 -6.49 -3.51
C PRO A 5 2.95 -6.78 -4.34
N LEU A 6 1.78 -6.68 -3.70
CA LEU A 6 0.51 -6.59 -4.41
C LEU A 6 0.41 -5.21 -5.07
N THR A 7 -0.11 -5.14 -6.29
CA THR A 7 -0.30 -3.85 -6.98
C THR A 7 -1.78 -3.57 -7.15
N VAL A 8 -2.23 -2.39 -6.74
CA VAL A 8 -3.63 -1.94 -6.89
C VAL A 8 -3.70 -0.58 -7.58
N GLN A 9 -4.70 -0.36 -8.42
CA GLN A 9 -5.05 0.97 -8.90
C GLN A 9 -5.93 1.66 -7.85
N TYR A 10 -5.47 2.78 -7.30
CA TYR A 10 -6.24 3.54 -6.30
C TYR A 10 -6.95 4.76 -6.90
N LYS A 11 -6.51 5.23 -8.09
CA LYS A 11 -7.08 6.41 -8.75
C LYS A 11 -6.88 6.37 -10.26
N GLU A 12 -7.69 7.11 -10.99
CA GLU A 12 -7.42 7.54 -12.35
C GLU A 12 -7.51 9.07 -12.45
N ALA A 13 -6.57 9.72 -13.15
CA ALA A 13 -6.57 11.17 -13.35
C ALA A 13 -6.02 11.51 -14.74
N ASN A 14 -6.78 12.29 -15.52
CA ASN A 14 -6.39 12.69 -16.89
C ASN A 14 -6.00 11.48 -17.76
N GLY A 15 -6.74 10.37 -17.66
CA GLY A 15 -6.46 9.10 -18.34
C GLY A 15 -5.23 8.33 -17.81
N SER A 16 -4.54 8.84 -16.79
CA SER A 16 -3.43 8.14 -16.12
C SER A 16 -3.99 7.26 -15.00
N LYS A 17 -3.78 5.95 -15.11
CA LYS A 17 -4.04 4.99 -14.03
C LYS A 17 -2.92 5.08 -13.00
N ILE A 18 -3.28 5.35 -11.76
CA ILE A 18 -2.30 5.56 -10.68
C ILE A 18 -2.42 4.41 -9.69
N THR A 19 -1.30 3.72 -9.48
CA THR A 19 -1.23 2.49 -8.70
C THR A 19 -0.43 2.65 -7.42
N ALA A 20 -0.63 1.75 -6.46
CA ALA A 20 0.21 1.58 -5.29
C ALA A 20 0.69 0.14 -5.19
N ASP A 21 1.94 -0.03 -4.76
CA ASP A 21 2.48 -1.33 -4.35
C ASP A 21 2.28 -1.51 -2.85
N ILE A 22 1.78 -2.67 -2.44
CA ILE A 22 1.44 -3.00 -1.05
C ILE A 22 2.28 -4.18 -0.61
N TYR A 23 3.09 -3.97 0.41
CA TYR A 23 3.85 -5.00 1.08
C TYR A 23 3.12 -5.42 2.35
N LEU A 24 2.87 -6.72 2.46
CA LEU A 24 2.23 -7.31 3.61
C LEU A 24 3.27 -7.95 4.53
N PRO A 25 3.10 -7.84 5.86
CA PRO A 25 3.94 -8.58 6.78
C PRO A 25 3.69 -10.09 6.60
N PRO A 26 4.67 -10.94 6.94
CA PRO A 26 4.46 -12.39 6.96
C PRO A 26 3.22 -12.73 7.79
N LEU A 27 2.39 -13.66 7.32
CA LEU A 27 1.24 -14.14 8.09
C LEU A 27 1.74 -14.82 9.36
N LEU A 28 1.64 -14.15 10.50
CA LEU A 28 2.01 -14.70 11.80
C LEU A 28 0.92 -15.70 12.24
N GLU A 29 1.12 -16.96 11.89
CA GLU A 29 0.30 -18.14 12.26
C GLU A 29 -1.18 -18.06 11.83
N PRO A 30 -1.80 -19.18 11.42
CA PRO A 30 -3.25 -19.22 11.28
C PRO A 30 -3.83 -18.95 12.67
N THR A 31 -4.40 -17.76 12.86
CA THR A 31 -5.20 -17.50 14.05
C THR A 31 -6.34 -18.49 13.96
N THR A 32 -6.25 -19.57 14.75
CA THR A 32 -7.29 -20.57 14.96
C THR A 32 -8.42 -19.84 15.67
N THR A 33 -9.12 -18.99 14.93
CA THR A 33 -10.37 -18.38 15.34
C THR A 33 -11.43 -19.44 15.13
N THR A 34 -11.48 -20.36 16.09
CA THR A 34 -12.77 -20.89 16.52
C THR A 34 -13.59 -19.65 16.89
N SER A 35 -14.41 -19.22 15.94
CA SER A 35 -15.11 -17.95 15.94
C SER A 35 -16.18 -17.96 17.01
N THR A 36 -15.80 -17.65 18.24
CA THR A 36 -16.71 -17.38 19.35
C THR A 36 -17.19 -15.93 19.27
N GLY A 37 -17.95 -15.60 18.23
CA GLY A 37 -18.95 -14.52 18.18
C GLY A 37 -18.58 -13.05 18.48
N ASN A 38 -17.38 -12.71 18.97
CA ASN A 38 -17.06 -11.37 19.50
C ASN A 38 -15.64 -10.86 19.20
N ASP A 39 -14.85 -11.55 18.36
CA ASP A 39 -13.49 -11.08 18.04
C ASP A 39 -13.53 -9.87 17.10
N THR A 40 -13.03 -8.74 17.58
CA THR A 40 -12.78 -7.57 16.74
C THR A 40 -11.68 -7.88 15.73
N PRO A 41 -11.83 -7.54 14.44
CA PRO A 41 -10.79 -7.75 13.44
C PRO A 41 -9.46 -7.14 13.90
N LYS A 42 -8.38 -7.92 13.78
CA LYS A 42 -7.03 -7.44 14.09
C LYS A 42 -6.68 -6.28 13.16
N LYS A 43 -6.34 -5.14 13.75
CA LYS A 43 -5.91 -3.94 13.01
C LYS A 43 -4.40 -3.94 12.84
N TYR A 44 -3.94 -3.51 11.67
CA TYR A 44 -2.52 -3.36 11.34
C TYR A 44 -2.20 -1.88 11.06
N PRO A 45 -1.12 -1.32 11.61
CA PRO A 45 -0.66 0.01 11.21
C PRO A 45 -0.30 0.04 9.71
N VAL A 46 -0.63 1.14 9.04
CA VAL A 46 -0.32 1.35 7.62
C VAL A 46 0.69 2.49 7.50
N LEU A 47 1.84 2.20 6.90
CA LEU A 47 2.85 3.20 6.52
C LEU A 47 2.70 3.55 5.04
N ILE A 48 2.50 4.83 4.74
CA ILE A 48 2.59 5.34 3.36
C ILE A 48 4.04 5.77 3.09
N ASN A 49 4.73 5.05 2.21
CA ASN A 49 6.12 5.33 1.85
C ASN A 49 6.17 6.02 0.49
N ILE A 50 6.53 7.30 0.46
CA ILE A 50 6.58 8.10 -0.77
C ILE A 50 8.02 8.10 -1.28
N HIS A 51 8.23 7.63 -2.51
CA HIS A 51 9.57 7.59 -3.08
C HIS A 51 10.17 8.99 -3.26
N GLY A 52 11.51 9.06 -3.26
CA GLY A 52 12.25 10.30 -3.51
C GLY A 52 12.22 10.72 -4.98
N GLY A 53 13.20 11.53 -5.43
CA GLY A 53 13.28 11.99 -6.82
C GLY A 53 12.61 13.34 -7.08
N VAL A 54 12.37 14.13 -6.02
CA VAL A 54 11.92 15.54 -6.08
C VAL A 54 10.62 15.69 -6.90
N PHE A 55 9.73 14.69 -6.83
CA PHE A 55 8.49 14.60 -7.60
C PHE A 55 8.65 14.61 -9.13
N MET A 56 9.86 14.43 -9.64
CA MET A 56 10.16 14.44 -11.08
C MET A 56 10.63 13.08 -11.58
N LEU A 57 11.14 12.23 -10.69
CA LEU A 57 11.62 10.88 -11.00
C LEU A 57 11.14 9.90 -9.94
N GLY A 58 11.02 8.64 -10.35
CA GLY A 58 10.80 7.53 -9.45
C GLY A 58 9.54 6.73 -9.77
N HIS A 59 9.39 5.64 -9.03
CA HIS A 59 8.19 4.82 -9.01
C HIS A 59 8.16 4.02 -7.69
N SER A 60 7.07 3.29 -7.46
CA SER A 60 6.78 2.52 -6.24
C SER A 60 7.82 1.45 -5.85
N ARG A 61 8.74 1.08 -6.73
CA ARG A 61 9.83 0.13 -6.42
C ARG A 61 11.19 0.81 -6.19
N MET A 62 11.22 2.14 -6.16
CA MET A 62 12.42 2.94 -5.86
C MET A 62 12.40 3.48 -4.42
N VAL A 63 11.99 2.63 -3.47
CA VAL A 63 12.01 2.91 -2.03
C VAL A 63 13.08 2.08 -1.31
N SER A 64 13.45 2.49 -0.10
CA SER A 64 14.43 1.76 0.71
C SER A 64 13.84 0.43 1.22
N MET A 65 14.25 -0.67 0.62
CA MET A 65 13.83 -2.01 1.07
C MET A 65 14.18 -2.30 2.54
N PRO A 66 15.33 -1.87 3.09
CA PRO A 66 15.57 -2.00 4.53
C PRO A 66 14.52 -1.32 5.42
N GLN A 67 13.96 -0.18 4.99
CA GLN A 67 12.87 0.49 5.71
C GLN A 67 11.56 -0.29 5.60
N VAL A 68 11.28 -0.85 4.41
CA VAL A 68 10.14 -1.75 4.22
C VAL A 68 10.25 -2.94 5.15
N ASP A 69 11.40 -3.63 5.16
CA ASP A 69 11.65 -4.82 5.98
C ASP A 69 11.49 -4.55 7.49
N ASP A 70 12.00 -3.40 8.00
CA ASP A 70 11.81 -3.03 9.41
C ASP A 70 10.32 -2.83 9.76
N CYS A 71 9.53 -2.24 8.86
CA CYS A 71 8.10 -2.05 9.07
C CYS A 71 7.35 -3.39 9.05
N LEU A 72 7.66 -4.27 8.09
CA LEU A 72 7.05 -5.59 7.99
C LEU A 72 7.37 -6.45 9.23
N ALA A 73 8.59 -6.38 9.76
CA ALA A 73 8.97 -7.06 10.99
C ALA A 73 8.17 -6.59 12.23
N ARG A 74 7.64 -5.37 12.20
CA ARG A 74 6.74 -4.80 13.24
C ARG A 74 5.27 -5.11 12.98
N SER A 75 4.96 -5.96 11.99
CA SER A 75 3.59 -6.23 11.52
C SER A 75 2.88 -4.97 11.00
N TRP A 76 3.59 -4.08 10.31
CA TRP A 76 2.97 -2.94 9.62
C TRP A 76 2.76 -3.29 8.16
N ILE A 77 1.71 -2.77 7.56
CA ILE A 77 1.50 -2.80 6.11
C ILE A 77 2.23 -1.59 5.52
N VAL A 78 2.98 -1.79 4.44
CA VAL A 78 3.64 -0.68 3.74
C VAL A 78 2.97 -0.47 2.39
N VAL A 79 2.46 0.74 2.16
CA VAL A 79 1.83 1.15 0.91
C VAL A 79 2.73 2.17 0.22
N VAL A 80 3.13 1.88 -1.02
CA VAL A 80 4.05 2.71 -1.80
C VAL A 80 3.31 3.22 -3.04
N PRO A 81 2.74 4.43 -3.01
CA PRO A 81 2.03 4.97 -4.16
C PRO A 81 2.97 5.41 -5.28
N ASN A 82 2.62 5.07 -6.51
CA ASN A 82 2.95 5.92 -7.65
C ASN A 82 2.11 7.19 -7.59
N HIS A 83 2.64 8.25 -8.19
CA HIS A 83 1.97 9.54 -8.31
C HIS A 83 2.41 10.19 -9.63
N ARG A 84 1.61 11.11 -10.17
CA ARG A 84 1.98 11.81 -11.41
C ARG A 84 3.20 12.71 -11.14
N LEU A 85 4.12 12.75 -12.10
CA LEU A 85 5.40 13.44 -11.97
C LEU A 85 5.40 14.83 -12.61
N CYS A 86 6.12 15.74 -11.99
CA CYS A 86 6.51 17.01 -12.58
C CYS A 86 7.56 16.79 -13.70
N PRO A 87 7.60 17.61 -14.76
CA PRO A 87 6.76 18.78 -15.02
C PRO A 87 5.46 18.49 -15.78
N GLN A 88 5.13 17.22 -16.05
CA GLN A 88 3.92 16.86 -16.80
C GLN A 88 2.64 17.35 -16.09
N VAL A 89 2.68 17.41 -14.77
CA VAL A 89 1.71 18.06 -13.91
C VAL A 89 2.42 19.03 -12.97
N ASN A 90 1.70 20.00 -12.40
CA ASN A 90 2.27 20.83 -11.34
C ASN A 90 2.27 20.07 -10.00
N MET A 91 3.10 20.50 -9.06
CA MET A 91 3.31 19.79 -7.79
C MET A 91 2.03 19.65 -6.95
N LEU A 92 1.19 20.69 -6.89
CA LEU A 92 0.00 20.68 -6.04
C LEU A 92 -1.07 19.75 -6.63
N GLU A 93 -1.44 19.97 -7.89
CA GLU A 93 -2.51 19.21 -8.57
C GLU A 93 -2.08 17.80 -9.03
N GLY A 94 -0.77 17.55 -9.04
CA GLY A 94 -0.18 16.27 -9.40
C GLY A 94 0.14 15.43 -8.17
N PRO A 95 1.43 15.33 -7.78
CA PRO A 95 1.88 14.41 -6.76
C PRO A 95 1.22 14.62 -5.40
N ILE A 96 1.03 15.87 -4.96
CA ILE A 96 0.43 16.15 -3.65
C ILE A 96 -1.03 15.73 -3.61
N THR A 97 -1.84 16.11 -4.61
CA THR A 97 -3.24 15.65 -4.72
C THR A 97 -3.33 14.12 -4.84
N ASP A 98 -2.48 13.48 -5.64
CA ASP A 98 -2.50 12.02 -5.80
C ASP A 98 -2.22 11.28 -4.47
N ILE A 99 -1.25 11.75 -3.68
CA ILE A 99 -0.95 11.17 -2.36
C ILE A 99 -2.07 11.41 -1.35
N ARG A 100 -2.72 12.59 -1.39
CA ARG A 100 -3.88 12.89 -0.54
C ARG A 100 -5.08 12.00 -0.89
N ASP A 101 -5.30 11.74 -2.16
CA ASP A 101 -6.37 10.87 -2.61
C ASP A 101 -6.11 9.41 -2.25
N LEU A 102 -4.85 8.95 -2.27
CA LEU A 102 -4.50 7.64 -1.70
C LEU A 102 -4.84 7.58 -0.21
N LEU A 103 -4.49 8.62 0.55
CA LEU A 103 -4.81 8.65 1.98
C LEU A 103 -6.33 8.54 2.21
N ALA A 104 -7.12 9.32 1.47
CA ALA A 104 -8.59 9.23 1.51
C ALA A 104 -9.08 7.82 1.13
N TRP A 105 -8.54 7.24 0.05
CA TRP A 105 -8.85 5.87 -0.39
C TRP A 105 -8.60 4.82 0.71
N ILE A 106 -7.51 4.96 1.48
CA ILE A 106 -7.24 4.10 2.64
C ILE A 106 -8.28 4.32 3.75
N TYR A 107 -8.59 5.58 4.11
CA TYR A 107 -9.58 5.88 5.15
C TYR A 107 -11.00 5.47 4.79
N ASP A 108 -11.33 5.44 3.49
CA ASP A 108 -12.63 4.98 2.96
C ASP A 108 -12.75 3.44 2.93
N GLY A 109 -11.79 2.71 3.51
CA GLY A 109 -11.82 1.25 3.65
C GLY A 109 -11.54 0.48 2.36
N GLN A 110 -11.04 1.16 1.32
CA GLN A 110 -10.77 0.51 0.03
C GLN A 110 -9.55 -0.41 0.11
N LEU A 111 -8.57 -0.10 0.96
CA LEU A 111 -7.44 -1.00 1.23
C LEU A 111 -7.92 -2.31 1.85
N ASP A 112 -8.77 -2.25 2.87
CA ASP A 112 -9.36 -3.42 3.52
C ASP A 112 -10.15 -4.27 2.52
N THR A 113 -10.96 -3.60 1.68
CA THR A 113 -11.74 -4.26 0.62
C THR A 113 -10.84 -4.96 -0.39
N PHE A 114 -9.76 -4.30 -0.83
CA PHE A 114 -8.78 -4.88 -1.73
C PHE A 114 -8.13 -6.13 -1.11
N LEU A 115 -7.61 -6.01 0.12
CA LEU A 115 -6.92 -7.10 0.79
C LEU A 115 -7.83 -8.30 1.10
N ALA A 116 -9.10 -8.04 1.46
CA ALA A 116 -10.10 -9.10 1.63
C ALA A 116 -10.38 -9.85 0.32
N GLY A 117 -10.43 -9.12 -0.81
CA GLY A 117 -10.62 -9.71 -2.14
C GLY A 117 -9.39 -10.46 -2.67
N THR A 118 -8.18 -10.06 -2.27
CA THR A 118 -6.92 -10.71 -2.65
C THR A 118 -6.60 -11.95 -1.80
N GLY A 119 -7.48 -12.37 -0.90
CA GLY A 119 -7.31 -13.55 -0.02
C GLY A 119 -7.02 -14.89 -0.71
N ALA A 120 -7.00 -14.94 -2.06
CA ALA A 120 -6.52 -16.08 -2.84
C ALA A 120 -5.00 -16.08 -3.15
N ASP A 121 -4.32 -14.93 -3.15
CA ASP A 121 -2.86 -14.80 -3.42
C ASP A 121 -2.01 -14.68 -2.14
N ALA A 122 -2.65 -14.64 -0.97
CA ALA A 122 -1.99 -14.60 0.35
C ALA A 122 -1.12 -15.84 0.63
N ALA A 123 -1.25 -16.91 -0.15
CA ALA A 123 -0.39 -18.10 -0.08
C ALA A 123 1.07 -17.81 -0.45
N LEU A 124 1.37 -16.70 -1.15
CA LEU A 124 2.74 -16.28 -1.49
C LEU A 124 3.47 -15.56 -0.34
N TYR A 125 2.76 -15.25 0.75
CA TYR A 125 3.28 -14.59 1.95
C TYR A 125 3.32 -15.55 3.16
N GLN A 126 3.18 -16.86 2.91
CA GLN A 126 3.43 -17.97 3.85
C GLN A 126 4.92 -18.33 3.89
#